data_AF-A0AAU9DLK2-F1
#
_entry.id   AF-A0AAU9DLK2-F1
#
_cell.length_a   1.000
_cell.length_b   1.000
_cell.length_c   1.000
_cell.angle_alpha   90.00
_cell.angle_beta   90.00
_cell.angle_gamma   90.00
#
_symmetry.space_group_name_H-M   'P 1'
#
loop_
_entity.id
_entity.type
_entity.pdbx_description
1 polymer ?
#
loop_
_entity_poly.entity_id
_entity_poly.type
_entity_poly.pdbx_seq_one_letter_code
_entity_poly.pdbx_strand_id
1 'polypeptide(L)'
;MLKDPELLALARDMANTMENAMKNIIKECEQDIRKCELSWDLTHKAAIQMAPLLSQKGGIESALIEGGYTQTQVLVNPIEKYKEEMNAAEKFLERFKEIKQKLESSAKQIQSSDEEVAGYFR
;
A
#
# COMPACT_ATOMS: atom_id res chain seq x y z
N MET A 1 28.18 12.55 -19.94
CA MET A 1 27.31 13.39 -19.09
C MET A 1 25.93 13.34 -19.69
N LEU A 2 24.95 12.78 -18.98
CA LEU A 2 23.54 12.83 -19.40
C LEU A 2 23.16 14.31 -19.53
N LYS A 3 22.58 14.70 -20.66
CA LYS A 3 22.09 16.08 -20.83
C LYS A 3 20.88 16.24 -19.89
N ASP A 4 20.70 17.42 -19.29
CA ASP A 4 19.63 17.69 -18.31
C ASP A 4 18.23 17.14 -18.68
N PRO A 5 17.79 17.13 -19.96
CA PRO A 5 16.51 16.53 -20.34
C PRO A 5 16.41 15.02 -20.13
N GLU A 6 17.50 14.27 -20.34
CA GLU A 6 17.54 12.81 -20.19
C GLU A 6 17.50 12.42 -18.71
N LEU A 7 18.19 13.19 -17.86
CA LEU A 7 18.17 13.04 -16.40
C LEU A 7 16.76 13.29 -15.83
N LEU A 8 16.05 14.30 -16.34
CA LEU A 8 14.68 14.60 -15.95
C LEU A 8 13.68 13.55 -16.42
N ALA A 9 13.84 13.03 -17.64
CA ALA A 9 13.02 11.94 -18.14
C ALA A 9 13.18 10.68 -17.27
N LEU A 10 14.42 10.27 -17.00
CA LEU A 10 14.71 9.13 -16.14
C LEU A 10 14.12 9.29 -14.73
N ALA A 11 14.25 10.48 -14.13
CA ALA A 11 13.71 10.75 -12.81
C ALA A 11 12.17 10.68 -12.78
N ARG A 12 11.49 11.14 -13.84
CA ARG A 12 10.03 11.00 -14.00
C ARG A 12 9.60 9.55 -14.13
N ASP A 13 10.31 8.76 -14.94
CA ASP A 13 9.99 7.35 -15.15
C ASP A 13 10.17 6.53 -13.87
N MET A 14 11.25 6.78 -13.12
CA MET A 14 11.48 6.17 -11.81
C MET A 14 10.36 6.55 -10.83
N ALA A 15 9.99 7.83 -10.77
CA ALA A 15 8.91 8.30 -9.90
C ALA A 15 7.57 7.64 -10.22
N ASN A 16 7.21 7.55 -11.51
CA ASN A 16 5.98 6.89 -11.94
C ASN A 16 6.00 5.38 -11.64
N THR A 17 7.14 4.72 -11.84
CA THR A 17 7.32 3.30 -11.52
C THR A 17 7.12 3.03 -10.03
N MET A 18 7.73 3.86 -9.18
CA MET A 18 7.61 3.75 -7.73
C MET A 18 6.19 4.06 -7.25
N GLU A 19 5.53 5.09 -7.80
CA GLU A 19 4.14 5.40 -7.50
C GLU A 19 3.21 4.22 -7.83
N ASN A 20 3.39 3.60 -8.99
CA ASN A 20 2.60 2.44 -9.40
C ASN A 20 2.87 1.22 -8.51
N ALA A 21 4.13 0.98 -8.14
CA ALA A 21 4.49 -0.11 -7.23
C ALA A 21 3.81 0.05 -5.85
N MET A 22 3.87 1.25 -5.27
CA MET A 22 3.23 1.51 -3.97
C MET A 22 1.71 1.38 -4.04
N LYS A 23 1.06 1.86 -5.11
CA LYS A 23 -0.37 1.67 -5.33
C LYS A 23 -0.75 0.19 -5.44
N ASN A 24 0.08 -0.62 -6.10
CA ASN A 24 -0.15 -2.05 -6.21
C ASN A 24 -0.04 -2.75 -4.84
N ILE A 25 0.96 -2.41 -4.03
CA ILE A 25 1.09 -2.94 -2.66
C ILE A 25 -0.15 -2.63 -1.84
N ILE A 26 -0.63 -1.37 -1.88
CA ILE A 26 -1.84 -0.95 -1.18
C ILE A 26 -3.04 -1.80 -1.63
N LYS A 27 -3.23 -1.94 -2.95
CA LYS A 27 -4.31 -2.74 -3.52
C LYS A 27 -4.24 -4.22 -3.13
N GLU A 28 -3.05 -4.80 -3.09
CA GLU A 28 -2.84 -6.19 -2.66
C GLU A 28 -3.19 -6.37 -1.18
N CYS A 29 -2.76 -5.43 -0.32
CA CYS A 29 -3.13 -5.44 1.10
C CYS A 29 -4.65 -5.33 1.29
N GLU A 30 -5.34 -4.45 0.56
CA GLU A 30 -6.81 -4.36 0.59
C GLU A 30 -7.50 -5.66 0.17
N GLN A 31 -6.96 -6.35 -0.84
CA GLN A 31 -7.48 -7.64 -1.28
C GLN A 31 -7.26 -8.72 -0.22
N ASP A 32 -6.10 -8.76 0.42
CA ASP A 32 -5.80 -9.75 1.45
C ASP A 32 -6.60 -9.51 2.73
N ILE A 33 -6.85 -8.26 3.11
CA ILE A 33 -7.80 -7.91 4.19
C ILE A 33 -9.19 -8.52 3.91
N ARG A 34 -9.72 -8.35 2.69
CA ARG A 34 -11.02 -8.94 2.30
C ARG A 34 -11.00 -10.46 2.32
N LYS A 35 -9.87 -11.09 1.97
CA LYS A 35 -9.73 -12.55 2.06
C LYS A 35 -9.73 -13.03 3.51
N CYS A 36 -9.09 -12.30 4.43
CA CYS A 36 -9.15 -12.59 5.87
C CYS A 36 -10.58 -12.49 6.40
N GLU A 37 -11.31 -11.42 6.05
CA GLU A 37 -12.73 -11.24 6.40
C GLU A 37 -13.60 -12.39 5.89
N LEU A 38 -13.45 -12.75 4.61
CA LEU A 38 -14.19 -13.85 4.01
C LEU A 38 -13.84 -15.20 4.66
N SER A 39 -12.56 -15.45 4.92
CA SER A 39 -12.09 -16.69 5.55
C SER A 39 -12.68 -16.86 6.95
N TRP A 40 -12.72 -15.78 7.74
CA TRP A 40 -13.34 -15.79 9.06
C TRP A 40 -14.85 -16.05 8.98
N ASP A 41 -15.56 -15.34 8.10
CA ASP A 41 -17.02 -15.52 7.92
C ASP A 41 -17.37 -16.96 7.48
N LEU A 42 -16.61 -17.53 6.53
CA LEU A 42 -16.80 -18.90 6.09
C LEU A 42 -16.52 -19.92 7.20
N THR A 43 -15.43 -19.73 7.95
CA THR A 43 -15.07 -20.59 9.09
C THR A 43 -16.17 -20.56 10.15
N HIS A 44 -16.64 -19.37 10.50
CA HIS A 44 -17.68 -19.18 11.50
C HIS A 44 -19.02 -19.77 11.05
N LYS A 45 -19.43 -19.55 9.79
CA LYS A 45 -20.64 -20.15 9.21
C LYS A 45 -20.57 -21.68 9.17
N ALA A 46 -19.44 -22.25 8.75
CA ALA A 46 -19.26 -23.69 8.72
C ALA A 46 -19.34 -24.30 10.12
N ALA A 47 -18.73 -23.66 11.12
CA ALA A 47 -18.81 -24.10 12.51
C ALA A 47 -20.25 -24.06 13.05
N ILE A 48 -21.03 -23.02 12.72
CA ILE A 48 -22.46 -22.93 13.06
C ILE A 48 -23.27 -24.06 12.42
N GLN A 49 -23.03 -24.34 11.15
CA GLN A 49 -23.75 -25.40 10.42
C GLN A 49 -23.44 -26.80 10.96
N MET A 50 -22.19 -27.06 11.34
CA MET A 50 -21.77 -28.37 11.86
C MET A 50 -22.24 -28.62 13.29
N ALA A 51 -22.34 -27.58 14.11
CA ALA A 51 -22.72 -27.70 15.52
C ALA A 51 -23.75 -26.66 15.96
N PRO A 52 -24.98 -26.68 15.41
CA PRO A 52 -26.02 -25.67 15.69
C PRO A 52 -26.44 -25.65 17.18
N LEU A 53 -26.28 -26.77 17.89
CA LEU A 53 -26.53 -26.87 19.33
C LEU A 53 -25.46 -26.14 20.18
N LEU A 54 -24.23 -26.02 19.68
CA LEU A 54 -23.15 -25.29 20.34
C LEU A 54 -23.25 -23.77 20.10
N SER A 55 -23.96 -23.34 19.05
CA SER A 55 -24.17 -21.93 18.72
C SER A 55 -24.94 -21.17 19.81
N GLN A 56 -25.80 -21.84 20.57
CA GLN A 56 -26.69 -21.17 21.54
C GLN A 56 -26.00 -20.69 22.82
N LYS A 57 -24.74 -21.08 23.07
CA LYS A 57 -24.01 -20.76 24.32
C LYS A 57 -22.54 -20.37 24.11
N GLY A 58 -22.16 -19.93 22.91
CA GLY A 58 -20.76 -19.59 22.60
C GLY A 58 -19.81 -20.80 22.53
N GLY A 59 -20.35 -22.02 22.47
CA GLY A 59 -19.54 -23.24 22.37
C GLY A 59 -18.75 -23.34 21.07
N ILE A 60 -19.19 -22.62 20.02
CA ILE A 60 -18.45 -22.50 18.77
C ILE A 60 -17.19 -21.67 18.96
N GLU A 61 -17.25 -20.53 19.65
CA GLU A 61 -16.07 -19.72 19.92
C GLU A 61 -15.08 -20.50 20.80
N SER A 62 -15.57 -21.22 21.81
CA SER A 62 -14.72 -22.09 22.64
C SER A 62 -14.04 -23.20 21.83
N ALA A 63 -14.78 -23.89 20.96
CA ALA A 63 -14.20 -24.94 20.10
C ALA A 63 -13.19 -24.39 19.08
N LEU A 64 -13.46 -23.21 18.52
CA LEU A 64 -12.54 -22.50 17.63
C LEU A 64 -11.27 -22.06 18.36
N ILE A 65 -11.38 -21.59 19.60
CA ILE A 65 -10.24 -21.27 20.47
C ILE A 65 -9.41 -22.53 20.76
N GLU A 66 -10.03 -23.65 21.12
CA GLU A 66 -9.34 -24.93 21.36
C GLU A 66 -8.61 -25.43 20.10
N GLY A 67 -9.19 -25.22 18.93
CA GLY A 67 -8.56 -25.53 17.64
C GLY A 67 -7.47 -24.55 17.20
N GLY A 68 -7.23 -23.47 17.95
CA GLY A 68 -6.27 -22.42 17.57
C GLY A 68 -6.72 -21.52 16.42
N TYR A 69 -8.02 -21.48 16.12
CA TYR A 69 -8.63 -20.64 15.08
C TYR A 69 -9.41 -19.50 15.72
N THR A 70 -8.70 -18.54 16.31
CA THR A 70 -9.33 -17.36 16.91
C THR A 70 -9.59 -16.27 15.88
N GLN A 71 -10.62 -15.44 16.09
CA GLN A 71 -10.84 -14.23 15.29
C GLN A 71 -9.59 -13.35 15.30
N THR A 72 -8.90 -13.26 16.43
CA THR A 72 -7.67 -12.49 16.56
C THR A 72 -6.58 -12.99 15.61
N GLN A 73 -6.37 -14.30 15.51
CA GLN A 73 -5.32 -14.86 14.66
C GLN A 73 -5.67 -14.87 13.17
N VAL A 74 -6.94 -15.12 12.83
CA VAL A 74 -7.39 -15.26 11.43
C VAL A 74 -7.73 -13.91 10.79
N LEU A 75 -8.20 -12.96 11.61
CA LEU A 75 -8.74 -11.69 11.15
C LEU A 75 -7.94 -10.50 11.68
N VAL A 76 -7.86 -10.32 13.00
CA VAL A 76 -7.36 -9.07 13.59
C VAL A 76 -5.86 -8.88 13.31
N ASN A 77 -5.01 -9.84 13.68
CA ASN A 77 -3.57 -9.72 13.53
C ASN A 77 -3.14 -9.56 12.06
N PRO A 78 -3.67 -10.34 11.09
CA PRO A 78 -3.34 -10.12 9.68
C PRO A 78 -3.78 -8.74 9.19
N ILE A 79 -5.01 -8.31 9.52
CA ILE A 79 -5.51 -6.99 9.11
C ILE A 79 -4.65 -5.87 9.67
N GLU A 80 -4.24 -5.94 10.94
CA GLU A 80 -3.36 -4.95 11.55
C GLU A 80 -2.02 -4.87 10.81
N LYS A 81 -1.41 -6.03 10.51
CA LYS A 81 -0.17 -6.08 9.74
C LYS A 81 -0.33 -5.47 8.34
N TYR A 82 -1.39 -5.81 7.61
CA TYR A 82 -1.65 -5.24 6.29
C TYR A 82 -1.89 -3.73 6.35
N LYS A 83 -2.56 -3.23 7.39
CA LYS A 83 -2.74 -1.79 7.62
C LYS A 83 -1.41 -1.08 7.89
N GLU A 84 -0.50 -1.70 8.64
CA GLU A 84 0.85 -1.16 8.85
C GLU A 84 1.64 -1.07 7.54
N GLU A 85 1.59 -2.12 6.71
CA GLU A 85 2.24 -2.15 5.39
C GLU A 85 1.63 -1.10 4.44
N MET A 86 0.31 -0.94 4.43
CA MET A 86 -0.37 0.12 3.68
C MET A 86 0.07 1.52 4.12
N ASN A 87 0.11 1.78 5.43
CA ASN A 87 0.54 3.08 5.97
C ASN A 87 2.01 3.37 5.60
N ALA A 88 2.88 2.35 5.62
CA ALA A 88 4.25 2.50 5.15
C ALA A 88 4.30 2.85 3.64
N ALA A 89 3.53 2.15 2.80
CA ALA A 89 3.45 2.42 1.37
C ALA A 89 2.89 3.83 1.07
N GLU A 90 1.88 4.28 1.82
CA GLU A 90 1.31 5.63 1.71
C GLU A 90 2.35 6.71 2.05
N LYS A 91 3.08 6.56 3.15
CA LYS A 91 4.16 7.49 3.53
C LYS A 91 5.28 7.52 2.49
N PHE A 92 5.63 6.39 1.90
CA PHE A 92 6.58 6.35 0.80
C PHE A 92 6.05 7.12 -0.42
N LEU A 93 4.77 6.93 -0.77
CA LEU A 93 4.13 7.63 -1.87
C LEU A 93 4.09 9.15 -1.65
N GLU A 94 3.82 9.62 -0.44
CA GLU A 94 3.91 11.04 -0.08
C GLU A 94 5.32 11.60 -0.27
N ARG A 95 6.34 10.92 0.28
CA ARG A 95 7.75 11.31 0.08
C ARG A 95 8.14 11.33 -1.40
N PHE A 96 7.65 10.38 -2.19
CA PHE A 96 7.90 10.38 -3.63
C PHE A 96 7.27 11.57 -4.35
N LYS A 97 6.03 11.96 -3.97
CA LYS A 97 5.39 13.16 -4.50
C LYS A 97 6.21 14.42 -4.19
N GLU A 98 6.73 14.54 -2.97
CA GLU A 98 7.61 15.66 -2.59
C GLU A 98 8.90 15.69 -3.42
N ILE A 99 9.55 14.53 -3.61
CA ILE A 99 10.77 14.42 -4.42
C ILE A 99 10.48 14.80 -5.88
N LYS A 100 9.36 14.32 -6.44
CA LYS A 100 8.93 14.67 -7.80
C LYS A 100 8.73 16.18 -7.96
N GLN A 101 8.05 16.83 -7.02
CA GLN A 101 7.86 18.29 -7.04
C GLN A 101 9.18 19.06 -6.97
N LYS A 102 10.12 18.61 -6.12
CA LYS A 102 11.46 19.21 -6.03
C LYS A 102 12.22 19.07 -7.35
N LEU A 103 12.22 17.89 -7.95
CA LEU A 103 12.86 17.62 -9.25
C LEU A 103 12.28 18.51 -10.36
N GLU A 104 10.95 18.61 -10.45
CA GLU A 104 10.28 19.47 -11.43
C GLU A 104 10.58 20.96 -11.21
N SER A 105 10.73 21.39 -9.96
CA SER A 105 11.07 22.78 -9.62
C SER A 105 12.52 23.11 -9.96
N SER A 106 13.45 22.23 -9.62
CA SER A 106 14.87 22.36 -10.01
C SER A 106 15.05 22.33 -11.52
N ALA A 107 14.29 21.49 -12.23
CA ALA A 107 14.27 21.45 -13.70
C ALA A 107 13.93 22.82 -14.31
N LYS A 108 12.86 23.44 -13.79
CA LYS A 108 12.40 24.76 -14.25
C LYS A 108 13.40 25.86 -13.95
N GLN A 109 14.07 25.79 -12.79
CA GLN A 109 15.12 26.75 -12.44
C GLN A 109 16.31 26.66 -13.39
N ILE A 110 16.79 25.45 -13.69
CA ILE A 110 17.88 25.23 -14.65
C ILE A 110 17.49 25.78 -16.03
N GLN A 111 16.30 25.44 -16.52
CA GLN A 111 15.82 25.95 -17.81
C GLN A 111 15.76 27.49 -17.85
N SER A 112 15.26 28.13 -16.79
CA SER A 112 15.19 29.59 -16.69
C SER A 112 16.57 30.24 -16.67
N SER A 113 17.53 29.66 -15.96
CA SER A 113 18.92 30.15 -15.93
C SER A 113 19.61 29.98 -17.28
N ASP A 114 19.37 28.87 -17.99
CA ASP A 114 19.89 28.66 -19.34
C ASP A 114 19.31 29.66 -20.34
N GLU A 115 18.01 29.99 -20.25
CA GLU A 115 17.35 31.00 -21.08
C GLU A 115 17.89 32.42 -20.80
N GLU A 116 18.14 32.78 -19.53
CA GLU A 116 18.78 34.05 -19.16
C GLU A 116 20.21 34.13 -19.71
N VAL A 117 21.03 33.10 -19.51
CA VAL A 117 22.41 33.06 -20.02
C VAL A 117 22.45 33.16 -21.54
N ALA A 118 21.58 32.42 -22.24
CA ALA A 118 21.48 32.50 -23.69
C ALA A 118 21.05 33.89 -24.19
N GLY A 119 20.26 34.63 -23.40
CA GLY A 119 19.89 36.02 -23.65
C GLY A 119 21.07 37.00 -23.58
N TYR A 120 22.09 36.72 -22.76
CA TYR A 120 23.31 37.55 -22.69
C TYR A 120 24.26 37.39 -23.88
N PHE A 121 24.09 36.34 -24.70
CA PHE A 121 24.92 36.04 -25.87
C PHE A 121 24.22 36.32 -27.22
N ARG A 122 23.07 36.99 -27.20
CA ARG A 122 22.37 37.53 -28.39
C ARG A 122 22.54 39.04 -28.47
#